data_AF-A0A1P8K9C1-F1
#
_entry.id   AF-A0A1P8K9C1-F1
#
_cell.length_a   1.000
_cell.length_b   1.000
_cell.length_c   1.000
_cell.angle_alpha   90.00
_cell.angle_beta   90.00
_cell.angle_gamma   90.00
#
_symmetry.space_group_name_H-M   'P 1'
#
loop_
_entity.id
_entity.type
_entity.pdbx_description
1 polymer ?
#
loop_
_entity_poly.entity_id
_entity_poly.type
_entity_poly.pdbx_seq_one_letter_code
_entity_poly.pdbx_strand_id
1 'polypeptide(L)'
;MKLQPDAIQGPSITGYGPGWIAVNGEQFHASLVVSSMGQRLDWNVRTFEDLQASHFDALAELGAELVLFGSGDRIRFPQPQWLQTLYARRIGLETMDTQAACRTYNFLAGEGRKVVAALLL
;
A
#
# COMPACT_ATOMS: atom_id res chain seq x y z
N MET A 1 -33.03 -11.41 8.23
CA MET A 1 -31.63 -11.50 8.68
C MET A 1 -30.90 -10.32 8.04
N LYS A 2 -30.49 -9.30 8.80
CA LYS A 2 -29.71 -8.18 8.25
C LYS A 2 -28.25 -8.64 8.19
N LEU A 3 -27.73 -8.84 6.98
CA LEU A 3 -26.31 -9.05 6.75
C LEU A 3 -25.64 -7.70 7.03
N GLN A 4 -25.00 -7.61 8.20
CA GLN A 4 -24.14 -6.49 8.52
C GLN A 4 -22.79 -6.82 7.89
N PRO A 5 -22.31 -6.07 6.88
CA PRO A 5 -21.00 -6.34 6.30
C PRO A 5 -19.96 -6.21 7.42
N ASP A 6 -19.07 -7.19 7.53
CA ASP A 6 -17.90 -7.07 8.40
C ASP A 6 -17.17 -5.79 8.01
N ALA A 7 -17.06 -4.86 8.97
CA ALA A 7 -16.37 -3.61 8.73
C ALA A 7 -14.89 -3.93 8.53
N ILE A 8 -14.26 -3.31 7.52
CA ILE A 8 -12.80 -3.30 7.39
C ILE A 8 -12.26 -2.76 8.73
N GLN A 9 -11.56 -3.61 9.49
CA GLN A 9 -11.08 -3.24 10.83
C GLN A 9 -9.90 -2.26 10.78
N GLY A 10 -9.31 -2.04 9.59
CA GLY A 10 -8.21 -1.11 9.33
C GLY A 10 -8.59 0.10 8.47
N PRO A 11 -7.63 0.97 8.13
CA PRO A 11 -7.86 2.14 7.28
C PRO A 11 -8.34 1.71 5.91
N SER A 12 -9.35 2.43 5.40
CA SER A 12 -9.94 2.23 4.08
C SER A 12 -9.56 3.38 3.16
N ILE A 13 -9.28 3.08 1.89
CA ILE A 13 -9.03 4.12 0.90
C ILE A 13 -10.38 4.56 0.33
N THR A 14 -10.83 5.76 0.68
CA THR A 14 -12.18 6.26 0.36
C THR A 14 -12.25 7.04 -0.95
N GLY A 15 -11.11 7.44 -1.51
CA GLY A 15 -11.02 8.16 -2.77
C GLY A 15 -9.58 8.30 -3.24
N TYR A 16 -9.37 8.63 -4.52
CA TYR A 16 -8.07 8.92 -5.09
C TYR A 16 -8.23 9.67 -6.41
N GLY A 17 -7.19 10.42 -6.78
CA GLY A 17 -7.09 11.12 -8.05
C GLY A 17 -5.63 11.54 -8.31
N PRO A 18 -5.38 12.32 -9.38
CA PRO A 18 -4.04 12.79 -9.69
C PRO A 18 -3.42 13.56 -8.51
N GLY A 19 -2.32 13.04 -7.95
CA GLY A 19 -1.57 13.66 -6.85
C GLY A 19 -2.28 13.67 -5.49
N TRP A 20 -3.33 12.86 -5.28
CA TRP A 20 -3.97 12.73 -3.97
C TRP A 20 -4.66 11.39 -3.73
N ILE A 21 -4.72 10.98 -2.46
CA ILE A 21 -5.46 9.80 -1.98
C ILE A 21 -6.23 10.19 -0.73
N ALA A 22 -7.47 9.73 -0.59
CA ALA A 22 -8.24 9.86 0.64
C ALA A 22 -8.25 8.52 1.41
N VAL A 23 -7.86 8.57 2.68
CA VAL A 23 -7.90 7.43 3.61
C VAL A 23 -8.83 7.79 4.76
N ASN A 24 -9.84 6.96 5.02
CA ASN A 24 -10.88 7.21 6.02
C ASN A 24 -11.54 8.59 5.90
N GLY A 25 -11.69 9.10 4.66
CA GLY A 25 -12.26 10.42 4.38
C GLY A 25 -11.28 11.60 4.49
N GLU A 26 -10.05 11.39 4.98
CA GLU A 26 -9.01 12.43 5.02
C GLU A 26 -8.15 12.38 3.75
N GLN A 27 -7.91 13.53 3.13
CA GLN A 27 -7.15 13.66 1.88
C GLN A 27 -5.66 13.94 2.12
N PHE A 28 -4.82 13.16 1.45
CA PHE A 28 -3.37 13.22 1.50
C PHE A 28 -2.79 13.52 0.12
N HIS A 29 -1.74 14.34 0.09
CA HIS A 29 -1.00 14.77 -1.11
C HIS A 29 0.47 14.33 -1.10
N ALA A 30 0.79 13.35 -0.25
CA ALA A 30 2.13 12.80 -0.11
C ALA A 30 2.06 11.28 -0.03
N SER A 31 3.14 10.62 -0.46
CA SER A 31 3.23 9.16 -0.47
C SER A 31 2.99 8.57 0.92
N LEU A 32 2.21 7.50 0.96
CA LEU A 32 1.73 6.89 2.19
C LEU A 32 1.81 5.38 2.14
N VAL A 33 1.92 4.78 3.33
CA VAL A 33 1.76 3.34 3.54
C VAL A 33 0.45 3.11 4.28
N VAL A 34 -0.41 2.25 3.74
CA VAL A 34 -1.68 1.87 4.35
C VAL A 34 -1.67 0.37 4.62
N SER A 35 -1.95 -0.03 5.85
CA SER A 35 -1.94 -1.41 6.30
C SER A 35 -3.33 -1.84 6.74
N SER A 36 -3.83 -2.98 6.24
CA SER A 36 -5.12 -3.53 6.66
C SER A 36 -5.14 -3.91 8.15
N MET A 37 -3.97 -3.96 8.79
CA MET A 37 -3.78 -4.27 10.21
C MET A 37 -3.87 -3.04 11.12
N GLY A 38 -4.35 -1.89 10.62
CA GLY A 38 -4.68 -0.73 11.45
C GLY A 38 -3.72 0.47 11.32
N GLN A 39 -2.68 0.37 10.50
CA GLN A 39 -1.64 1.41 10.41
C GLN A 39 -1.79 2.25 9.14
N ARG A 40 -1.60 3.57 9.28
CA ARG A 40 -1.33 4.51 8.18
C ARG A 40 -0.05 5.25 8.54
N LEU A 41 0.94 5.25 7.66
CA LEU A 41 2.24 5.87 7.88
C LEU A 41 2.57 6.79 6.72
N ASP A 42 3.28 7.88 6.99
CA ASP A 42 3.88 8.70 5.94
C ASP A 42 5.09 7.95 5.39
N TRP A 43 5.11 7.69 4.08
CA TRP A 43 6.20 6.90 3.49
C TRP A 43 7.47 7.73 3.31
N ASN A 44 7.34 9.07 3.29
CA ASN A 44 8.43 10.04 3.14
C ASN A 44 9.26 9.90 1.85
N VAL A 45 8.68 9.28 0.81
CA VAL A 45 9.24 9.19 -0.54
C VAL A 45 8.49 10.16 -1.45
N ARG A 46 9.19 11.01 -2.19
CA ARG A 46 8.55 12.01 -3.08
C ARG A 46 8.52 11.57 -4.53
N THR A 47 9.54 10.85 -4.97
CA THR A 47 9.66 10.38 -6.35
C THR A 47 10.08 8.93 -6.37
N PHE A 48 9.92 8.28 -7.51
CA PHE A 48 10.36 6.90 -7.66
C PHE A 48 11.88 6.77 -7.60
N GLU A 49 12.56 7.83 -8.04
CA GLU A 49 14.01 7.94 -8.07
C GLU A 49 14.60 8.06 -6.65
N ASP A 50 13.79 8.49 -5.66
CA ASP A 50 14.16 8.50 -4.24
C ASP A 50 14.04 7.10 -3.58
N LEU A 51 13.49 6.10 -4.28
CA LEU A 51 13.33 4.76 -3.71
C LEU A 51 14.68 4.05 -3.52
N GLN A 52 14.78 3.34 -2.41
CA GLN A 52 15.95 2.56 -2.00
C GLN A 52 15.47 1.32 -1.24
N ALA A 53 16.36 0.33 -1.08
CA ALA A 53 16.06 -0.94 -0.42
C ALA A 53 15.43 -0.74 0.98
N SER A 54 15.95 0.21 1.76
CA SER A 54 15.47 0.49 3.12
C SER A 54 13.98 0.86 3.18
N HIS A 55 13.43 1.47 2.12
CA HIS A 55 12.00 1.78 2.05
C HIS A 55 11.14 0.52 1.94
N PHE A 56 11.65 -0.54 1.33
CA PHE A 56 10.98 -1.85 1.23
C PHE A 56 11.27 -2.73 2.44
N ASP A 57 12.47 -2.63 3.01
CA ASP A 57 12.83 -3.30 4.27
C ASP A 57 11.87 -2.91 5.39
N ALA A 58 11.56 -1.61 5.51
CA ALA A 58 10.61 -1.11 6.50
C ALA A 58 9.19 -1.69 6.32
N LEU A 59 8.76 -1.96 5.09
CA LEU A 59 7.45 -2.59 4.82
C LEU A 59 7.42 -4.04 5.32
N ALA A 60 8.57 -4.72 5.30
CA ALA A 60 8.70 -6.11 5.73
C ALA A 60 8.52 -6.29 7.25
N GLU A 61 8.59 -5.20 8.03
CA GLU A 61 8.35 -5.20 9.48
C GLU A 61 6.88 -5.00 9.84
N LEU A 62 6.00 -4.70 8.87
CA LEU A 62 4.59 -4.41 9.12
C LEU A 62 3.72 -5.68 9.27
N GLY A 63 4.30 -6.88 9.12
CA GLY A 63 3.59 -8.16 9.30
C GLY A 63 2.64 -8.54 8.16
N ALA A 64 2.80 -7.91 6.99
CA ALA A 64 1.99 -8.19 5.80
C ALA A 64 2.36 -9.53 5.14
N GLU A 65 1.39 -10.15 4.49
CA GLU A 65 1.62 -11.31 3.62
C GLU A 65 1.80 -10.88 2.15
N LEU A 66 1.26 -9.71 1.80
CA LEU A 66 1.34 -9.11 0.47
C LEU A 66 1.53 -7.59 0.59
N VAL A 67 2.48 -7.08 -0.19
CA VAL A 67 2.68 -5.65 -0.41
C VAL A 67 2.18 -5.30 -1.83
N LEU A 68 1.29 -4.32 -1.91
CA LEU A 68 0.91 -3.66 -3.14
C LEU A 68 1.74 -2.38 -3.26
N PHE A 69 2.59 -2.32 -4.27
CA PHE A 69 3.38 -1.13 -4.56
C PHE A 69 2.72 -0.33 -5.68
N GLY A 70 2.16 0.83 -5.33
CA GLY A 70 1.66 1.83 -6.26
C GLY A 70 2.80 2.75 -6.68
N SER A 71 3.25 2.66 -7.93
CA SER A 71 4.46 3.35 -8.42
C SER A 71 4.24 4.77 -8.96
N GLY A 72 3.10 5.37 -8.63
CA GLY A 72 2.63 6.67 -9.14
C GLY A 72 1.62 6.53 -10.28
N ASP A 73 1.59 7.52 -11.17
CA ASP A 73 0.65 7.59 -12.31
C ASP A 73 0.87 6.52 -13.39
N ARG A 74 2.01 5.82 -13.34
CA ARG A 74 2.36 4.75 -14.27
C ARG A 74 3.08 3.63 -13.55
N ILE A 75 2.96 2.42 -14.09
CA ILE A 75 3.67 1.24 -13.60
C ILE A 75 5.18 1.42 -13.81
N ARG A 76 5.94 1.33 -12.71
CA ARG A 76 7.40 1.28 -12.68
C ARG A 76 7.82 0.21 -11.67
N PHE A 77 8.60 -0.75 -12.13
CA PHE A 77 9.00 -1.89 -11.29
C PHE A 77 10.16 -1.54 -10.38
N PRO A 78 10.09 -1.88 -9.08
CA PRO A 78 11.21 -1.71 -8.17
C PRO A 78 12.37 -2.61 -8.56
N GLN A 79 13.59 -2.19 -8.24
CA GLN A 79 14.78 -2.97 -8.57
C GLN A 79 14.78 -4.28 -7.75
N PRO A 80 15.15 -5.44 -8.33
CA PRO A 80 15.15 -6.72 -7.60
C PRO A 80 15.96 -6.69 -6.30
N GLN A 81 17.05 -5.91 -6.26
CA GLN A 81 17.87 -5.74 -5.06
C GLN A 81 17.15 -5.07 -3.88
N TRP A 82 16.11 -4.25 -4.14
CA TRP A 82 15.32 -3.62 -3.09
C TRP A 82 14.37 -4.59 -2.41
N LEU A 83 14.07 -5.72 -3.05
CA LEU A 83 13.00 -6.64 -2.64
C LEU A 83 13.51 -7.83 -1.83
N GLN A 84 14.83 -7.92 -1.61
CA GLN A 84 15.46 -9.07 -1.00
C GLN A 84 14.86 -9.42 0.36
N THR A 85 14.60 -8.42 1.21
CA THR A 85 14.02 -8.62 2.55
C THR A 85 12.58 -9.13 2.48
N LEU A 86 11.77 -8.60 1.56
CA LEU A 86 10.41 -9.08 1.35
C LEU A 86 10.40 -10.56 0.94
N TYR A 87 11.25 -10.92 -0.02
CA TYR A 87 11.36 -12.31 -0.47
C TYR A 87 11.89 -13.26 0.61
N ALA A 88 12.90 -12.83 1.38
CA ALA A 88 13.44 -13.61 2.49
C ALA A 88 12.35 -13.91 3.55
N ARG A 89 11.42 -12.98 3.75
CA ARG A 89 10.27 -13.13 4.65
C ARG A 89 9.04 -13.76 4.00
N ARG A 90 9.14 -14.20 2.74
CA ARG A 90 8.04 -14.78 1.94
C ARG A 90 6.84 -13.86 1.79
N ILE A 91 7.09 -12.55 1.74
CA ILE A 91 6.09 -11.52 1.52
C ILE A 91 5.98 -11.31 0.01
N GLY A 92 4.77 -11.47 -0.53
CA GLY A 92 4.51 -11.19 -1.94
C GLY A 92 4.61 -9.70 -2.23
N LEU A 93 5.03 -9.34 -3.46
CA LEU A 93 4.99 -7.96 -3.94
C LEU A 93 4.29 -7.93 -5.30
N GLU A 94 3.27 -7.07 -5.42
CA GLU A 94 2.65 -6.74 -6.69
C GLU A 94 2.86 -5.26 -6.99
N THR A 95 3.30 -4.94 -8.21
CA THR A 95 3.50 -3.56 -8.66
C THR A 95 2.35 -3.14 -9.57
N MET A 96 1.77 -1.97 -9.31
CA MET A 96 0.67 -1.39 -10.06
C MET A 96 0.86 0.13 -10.17
N ASP A 97 0.03 0.82 -10.97
CA ASP A 97 -0.16 2.25 -10.75
C ASP A 97 -0.85 2.50 -9.39
N THR A 98 -0.67 3.69 -8.84
CA THR A 98 -1.17 4.02 -7.49
C THR A 98 -2.68 3.90 -7.38
N GLN A 99 -3.45 4.25 -8.41
CA GLN A 99 -4.91 4.15 -8.37
C GLN A 99 -5.37 2.68 -8.39
N ALA A 100 -4.71 1.82 -9.16
CA ALA A 100 -4.92 0.38 -9.13
C ALA A 100 -4.58 -0.23 -7.77
N ALA A 101 -3.43 0.12 -7.20
CA ALA A 101 -3.05 -0.32 -5.86
C ALA A 101 -4.10 0.07 -4.80
N CYS A 102 -4.64 1.28 -4.87
CA CYS A 102 -5.73 1.73 -3.98
C CYS A 102 -6.98 0.84 -4.06
N ARG A 103 -7.43 0.49 -5.28
CA ARG A 103 -8.61 -0.38 -5.48
C ARG A 103 -8.34 -1.79 -4.97
N THR A 104 -7.21 -2.37 -5.35
CA THR A 104 -6.82 -3.73 -4.96
C THR A 104 -6.66 -3.84 -3.45
N TYR A 105 -6.08 -2.83 -2.80
CA TYR A 105 -5.95 -2.78 -1.35
C TYR A 105 -7.32 -2.92 -0.66
N ASN A 106 -8.31 -2.11 -1.04
CA ASN A 106 -9.63 -2.17 -0.43
C ASN A 106 -10.31 -3.53 -0.62
N PHE A 107 -10.17 -4.12 -1.81
CA PHE A 107 -10.72 -5.43 -2.10
C PHE A 107 -10.11 -6.49 -1.15
N LEU A 108 -8.77 -6.57 -1.10
CA LEU A 108 -8.07 -7.55 -0.28
C LEU A 108 -8.24 -7.31 1.23
N ALA A 109 -8.25 -6.05 1.67
CA ALA A 109 -8.50 -5.68 3.05
C ALA A 109 -9.94 -6.05 3.47
N GLY A 110 -10.92 -5.90 2.57
CA GLY A 110 -12.30 -6.35 2.77
C GLY A 110 -12.44 -7.87 2.87
N GLU A 111 -11.54 -8.63 2.26
CA GLU A 111 -11.45 -10.10 2.42
C GLU A 111 -10.75 -10.51 3.74
N GLY A 112 -10.29 -9.56 4.56
CA GLY A 112 -9.59 -9.85 5.81
C GLY A 112 -8.13 -10.26 5.62
N ARG A 113 -7.54 -10.04 4.44
CA ARG A 113 -6.13 -10.35 4.19
C ARG A 113 -5.18 -9.35 4.85
N LYS A 114 -4.00 -9.83 5.23
CA LYS A 114 -2.89 -9.00 5.73
C LYS A 114 -2.14 -8.37 4.55
N VAL A 115 -2.61 -7.21 4.13
CA VAL A 115 -2.10 -6.48 2.97
C VAL A 115 -1.62 -5.10 3.38
N VAL A 116 -0.50 -4.69 2.80
CA VAL A 116 0.04 -3.33 2.91
C VAL A 116 0.08 -2.71 1.51
N ALA A 117 -0.42 -1.49 1.38
CA ALA A 117 -0.27 -0.68 0.18
C ALA A 117 0.78 0.41 0.42
N ALA A 118 1.88 0.38 -0.33
CA ALA A 118 2.87 1.45 -0.38
C ALA A 118 2.61 2.30 -1.63
N LEU A 119 2.10 3.52 -1.44
CA LEU A 119 1.49 4.35 -2.47
C LEU A 119 2.36 5.58 -2.72
N LEU A 120 3.00 5.63 -3.89
CA LEU A 120 3.74 6.80 -4.35
C LEU A 120 2.78 7.83 -4.96
N LEU A 121 2.90 9.10 -4.54
CA LEU A 121 2.21 10.26 -5.10
C LEU A 121 3.19 11.23 -5.73
#